data_AF-A0A6A4AUF3-F1
#
_entry.id   AF-A0A6A4AUF3-F1
#
_cell.length_a   1.000
_cell.length_b   1.000
_cell.length_c   1.000
_cell.angle_alpha   90.00
_cell.angle_beta   90.00
_cell.angle_gamma   90.00
#
_symmetry.space_group_name_H-M   'P 1'
#
loop_
_entity.id
_entity.type
_entity.pdbx_description
1 polymer ?
#
loop_
_entity_poly.entity_id
_entity_poly.type
_entity_poly.pdbx_seq_one_letter_code
_entity_poly.pdbx_strand_id
1 'polypeptide(L)' 'MRVTEPAVQKFAGGEKDPVKVMGVVRAAKDNFVIGK' A
#
# COMPACT_ATOMS: atom_id res chain seq x y z
N MET A 1 8.90 0.79 3.60
CA MET A 1 9.59 2.00 4.11
C MET A 1 8.77 3.28 3.92
N ARG A 2 8.14 3.51 2.75
CA ARG A 2 7.38 4.73 2.42
C ARG A 2 5.89 4.72 2.84
N VAL A 3 5.57 4.14 3.99
CA VAL A 3 4.16 3.87 4.38
C VAL A 3 3.41 5.08 4.93
N THR A 4 4.16 6.12 5.29
CA THR A 4 3.64 7.42 5.73
C THR A 4 3.56 8.44 4.59
N GLU A 5 3.97 8.06 3.38
CA GLU A 5 4.00 8.98 2.25
C GLU A 5 2.59 9.20 1.68
N PRO A 6 2.19 10.45 1.39
CA PRO A 6 0.82 10.76 0.96
C PRO A 6 0.36 9.97 -0.27
N ALA A 7 1.26 9.72 -1.22
CA ALA A 7 0.96 8.94 -2.41
C ALA A 7 0.65 7.46 -2.09
N VAL A 8 1.36 6.87 -1.13
CA VAL A 8 1.18 5.47 -0.72
C VAL A 8 -0.08 5.31 0.15
N GLN A 9 -0.36 6.29 1.01
CA GLN A 9 -1.60 6.36 1.78
C GLN A 9 -2.81 6.51 0.86
N LYS A 10 -2.73 7.36 -0.17
CA LYS A 10 -3.77 7.51 -1.20
C LYS A 10 -4.01 6.19 -1.96
N PHE A 11 -2.94 5.48 -2.33
CA PHE A 11 -3.06 4.14 -2.94
C PHE A 11 -3.76 3.15 -2.01
N ALA A 12 -3.48 3.21 -0.70
CA ALA A 12 -4.14 2.39 0.32
C ALA A 12 -5.55 2.88 0.70
N GLY A 13 -6.28 3.54 -0.21
CA GLY A 13 -7.64 4.02 0.03
C GLY A 13 -7.74 5.25 0.95
N GLY A 14 -6.64 5.98 1.16
CA GLY A 14 -6.57 7.12 2.07
C GLY A 14 -6.26 6.75 3.52
N GLU A 15 -5.92 5.49 3.80
CA GLU A 15 -5.52 5.03 5.13
C GLU A 15 -4.24 5.75 5.61
N LYS A 16 -4.21 6.11 6.88
CA LYS A 16 -3.13 6.91 7.50
C LYS A 16 -2.32 6.12 8.52
N ASP A 17 -2.88 5.05 9.07
CA ASP A 17 -2.16 4.16 9.97
C ASP A 17 -1.07 3.39 9.19
N PRO A 18 0.22 3.59 9.50
CA PRO A 18 1.32 2.94 8.80
C PRO A 18 1.22 1.41 8.77
N VAL A 19 0.65 0.81 9.83
CA VAL A 19 0.51 -0.65 9.94
C VAL A 19 -0.55 -1.16 8.97
N LYS A 20 -1.70 -0.47 8.90
CA LYS A 20 -2.78 -0.83 7.96
C LYS A 20 -2.38 -0.58 6.51
N VAL A 21 -1.69 0.54 6.23
CA VAL A 21 -1.13 0.84 4.89
C VAL A 21 -0.21 -0.30 4.44
N MET A 22 0.65 -0.80 5.31
CA MET A 22 1.51 -1.96 4.98
C MET A 22 0.72 -3.21 4.64
N GLY A 23 -0.36 -3.50 5.38
CA GLY A 23 -1.23 -4.64 5.10
C GLY A 23 -1.86 -4.56 3.71
N VAL A 24 -2.41 -3.39 3.35
CA VAL A 24 -3.02 -3.15 2.04
C VAL A 24 -2.00 -3.27 0.92
N VAL A 25 -0.85 -2.61 1.05
CA VAL A 25 0.23 -2.67 0.04
C VAL A 25 0.74 -4.09 -0.14
N ARG A 26 0.87 -4.86 0.94
CA ARG A 26 1.32 -6.26 0.89
C ARG A 26 0.32 -7.14 0.15
N ALA A 27 -0.96 -7.08 0.53
CA ALA A 27 -2.02 -7.84 -0.12
C ALA A 27 -2.17 -7.49 -1.61
N ALA A 28 -2.05 -6.21 -1.96
CA ALA A 28 -2.03 -5.78 -3.36
C ALA A 28 -0.83 -6.37 -4.11
N LYS A 29 0.36 -6.35 -3.51
CA LYS A 29 1.58 -6.92 -4.10
C LYS A 29 1.52 -8.44 -4.23
N ASP A 30 0.92 -9.15 -3.29
CA ASP A 30 0.81 -10.62 -3.35
C ASP A 30 -0.03 -11.09 -4.54
N ASN A 31 -1.00 -10.28 -4.97
CA ASN A 31 -1.82 -10.53 -6.15
C ASN A 31 -1.28 -9.86 -7.43
N PHE A 32 -0.19 -9.09 -7.33
CA PHE A 32 0.37 -8.36 -8.44
C PHE A 32 1.23 -9.28 -9.32
N VAL A 33 0.94 -9.30 -10.63
CA VAL A 33 1.73 -10.04 -11.62
C VAL A 33 2.66 -9.08 -12.35
N ILE A 34 3.96 -9.37 -12.34
CA ILE A 34 4.96 -8.55 -13.03
C ILE A 34 4.79 -8.71 -14.55
N GLY A 35 4.69 -7.59 -15.27
CA GLY A 35 4.69 -7.55 -16.73
C GLY A 35 3.31 -7.64 -17.40
N LYS A 36 2.22 -7.56 -16.61
CA LYS A 36 0.87 -7.27 -17.10
C LYS A 36 0.42 -5.90 -16.64
#